data_AF-A0A7X2MNY0-F1
#
_entry.id   AF-A0A7X2MNY0-F1
#
_cell.length_a   1.000
_cell.length_b   1.000
_cell.length_c   1.000
_cell.angle_alpha   90.00
_cell.angle_beta   90.00
_cell.angle_gamma   90.00
#
_symmetry.space_group_name_H-M   'P 1'
#
loop_
_entity.id
_entity.type
_entity.pdbx_description
1 polymer ?
#
loop_
_entity_poly.entity_id
_entity_poly.type
_entity_poly.pdbx_seq_one_letter_code
_entity_poly.pdbx_strand_id
1 'polypeptide(L)' 'MSAFTPASEVILRHSDEFTARHVLFAGDLQDDLPAQLETASSRVHTQQYHHWQNLSRRMGEQA' A
#
# COMPACT_ATOMS: atom_id res chain seq x y z
N MET A 1 -13.13 8.85 -12.48
CA MET A 1 -11.98 7.94 -12.67
C MET A 1 -11.59 7.43 -11.30
N SER A 2 -11.36 6.12 -11.16
CA SER A 2 -10.94 5.55 -9.87
C SER A 2 -9.57 6.10 -9.47
N ALA A 3 -9.37 6.35 -8.17
CA ALA A 3 -8.11 6.84 -7.63
C ALA A 3 -7.04 5.73 -7.53
N PHE A 4 -7.43 4.47 -7.75
CA PHE A 4 -6.58 3.29 -7.58
C PHE A 4 -6.43 2.51 -8.88
N THR A 5 -5.33 1.77 -8.98
CA THR A 5 -5.12 0.80 -10.05
C THR A 5 -6.13 -0.35 -9.95
N PRO A 6 -6.42 -1.05 -11.06
CA PRO A 6 -7.30 -2.22 -11.02
C PRO A 6 -6.84 -3.32 -10.04
N ALA A 7 -5.52 -3.48 -9.85
CA ALA A 7 -4.97 -4.43 -8.88
C ALA A 7 -5.31 -4.02 -7.44
N SER A 8 -5.16 -2.74 -7.12
CA SER A 8 -5.53 -2.19 -5.81
C SER A 8 -7.03 -2.27 -5.55
N GLU A 9 -7.87 -2.09 -6.56
CA GLU A 9 -9.33 -2.30 -6.43
C GLU A 9 -9.71 -3.75 -6.08
N VAL A 10 -8.97 -4.74 -6.59
CA VAL A 10 -9.20 -6.15 -6.24
C VAL A 10 -8.88 -6.39 -4.77
N ILE A 11 -7.79 -5.79 -4.27
CA ILE A 11 -7.42 -5.88 -2.85
C ILE A 11 -8.48 -5.21 -1.97
N LEU A 12 -8.95 -4.02 -2.35
CA LEU A 12 -9.96 -3.27 -1.60
C LEU A 12 -11.29 -4.01 -1.44
N ARG A 13 -11.68 -4.86 -2.41
CA ARG A 13 -12.87 -5.71 -2.29
C ARG A 13 -12.77 -6.77 -1.17
N HIS A 14 -11.57 -7.01 -0.67
CA HIS A 14 -11.26 -7.97 0.38
C HIS A 14 -10.57 -7.29 1.58
N SER A 15 -10.78 -5.97 1.77
CA SER A 15 -10.09 -5.17 2.79
C SER A 15 -10.19 -5.76 4.19
N ASP A 16 -11.36 -6.31 4.54
CA ASP A 16 -11.65 -6.86 5.87
C ASP A 16 -10.72 -8.00 6.25
N GLU A 17 -10.15 -8.70 5.26
CA GLU A 17 -9.19 -9.75 5.53
C GLU A 17 -7.87 -9.21 6.09
N PHE A 18 -7.54 -7.95 5.86
CA PHE A 18 -6.24 -7.34 6.18
C PHE A 18 -6.25 -6.53 7.48
N THR A 19 -7.42 -6.14 8.00
CA THR A 19 -7.57 -5.25 9.17
C THR A 19 -6.76 -5.72 10.39
N ALA A 20 -6.73 -7.02 10.67
CA ALA A 20 -5.99 -7.59 11.80
C ALA A 20 -4.60 -8.16 11.42
N ARG A 21 -4.13 -7.96 10.19
CA ARG A 21 -2.89 -8.55 9.67
C ARG A 21 -1.74 -7.54 9.67
N HIS A 22 -0.53 -8.06 9.81
CA HIS A 22 0.71 -7.32 9.57
C HIS A 22 1.13 -7.54 8.11
N VAL A 23 1.01 -6.51 7.27
CA VAL A 23 1.09 -6.62 5.81
C VAL A 23 2.37 -5.96 5.29
N LEU A 24 3.07 -6.67 4.40
CA LEU A 24 4.18 -6.12 3.60
C LEU A 24 3.70 -5.93 2.16
N PHE A 25 3.71 -4.69 1.69
CA PHE A 25 3.47 -4.34 0.29
C PHE A 25 4.79 -4.29 -0.47
N ALA A 26 4.88 -5.05 -1.56
CA ALA A 26 6.07 -5.10 -2.40
C ALA A 26 5.72 -5.35 -3.87
N GLY A 27 6.70 -5.16 -4.75
CA GLY A 27 6.52 -5.33 -6.20
C GLY A 27 6.24 -3.99 -6.88
N ASP A 28 5.24 -3.97 -7.75
CA ASP A 28 4.91 -2.79 -8.56
C ASP A 28 3.86 -1.90 -7.88
N LEU A 29 4.34 -0.87 -7.16
CA LEU A 29 3.53 0.02 -6.31
C LEU A 29 3.08 1.27 -7.06
N GLN A 30 2.15 1.09 -7.99
CA GLN A 30 1.69 2.14 -8.91
C GLN A 30 0.75 3.17 -8.26
N ASP A 31 0.27 2.92 -7.04
CA ASP A 31 -0.61 3.83 -6.30
C ASP A 31 -0.35 3.81 -4.79
N ASP A 32 -1.10 4.64 -4.06
CA ASP A 32 -0.91 4.88 -2.64
C ASP A 32 -1.74 3.93 -1.75
N LEU A 33 -2.22 2.78 -2.26
CA LEU A 33 -2.97 1.82 -1.43
C LEU A 33 -2.23 1.41 -0.14
N PRO A 34 -0.91 1.16 -0.13
CA PRO A 34 -0.20 0.78 1.10
C PRO A 34 -0.31 1.78 2.25
N ALA A 35 -0.55 3.06 1.93
CA ALA A 35 -0.72 4.13 2.90
C ALA A 35 -2.18 4.36 3.33
N GLN A 36 -3.13 3.62 2.74
CA GLN A 36 -4.57 3.81 2.93
C GLN A 36 -5.31 2.57 3.43
N LEU A 37 -4.78 1.38 3.15
CA LEU A 37 -5.41 0.14 3.60
C LEU A 37 -5.32 -0.01 5.12
N GLU A 38 -6.46 -0.26 5.77
CA GLU A 38 -6.51 -0.53 7.20
C GLU A 38 -5.89 -1.90 7.51
N THR A 39 -4.91 -1.92 8.40
CA THR A 39 -4.14 -3.10 8.80
C THR A 39 -3.65 -2.95 10.24
N ALA A 40 -3.23 -4.05 10.88
CA ALA A 40 -2.61 -3.98 12.20
C ALA A 40 -1.23 -3.32 12.13
N SER A 41 -0.49 -3.56 11.04
CA SER A 41 0.67 -2.74 10.65
C SER A 41 0.93 -2.91 9.16
N SER A 42 1.36 -1.85 8.49
CA SER A 42 1.76 -1.88 7.09
C SER A 42 3.21 -1.47 6.92
N ARG A 43 3.95 -2.23 6.11
CA ARG A 43 5.29 -1.88 5.63
C ARG A 43 5.36 -1.95 4.13
N VAL A 44 6.28 -1.20 3.55
CA VAL A 44 6.53 -1.19 2.12
C VAL A 44 7.96 -1.61 1.84
N HIS A 45 8.15 -2.36 0.76
CA HIS A 45 9.45 -2.64 0.19
C HIS A 45 9.41 -2.46 -1.32
N THR A 46 10.17 -1.50 -1.84
CA THR A 46 10.21 -1.21 -3.28
C THR A 46 11.64 -0.96 -3.76
N GLN A 47 11.90 -1.34 -5.01
CA GLN A 47 13.14 -1.02 -5.72
C GLN A 47 13.02 0.27 -6.54
N GLN A 48 11.83 0.90 -6.56
CA GLN A 48 11.53 2.08 -7.34
C GLN A 48 11.54 3.33 -6.44
N TYR A 49 12.57 4.17 -6.58
CA TYR A 49 12.78 5.34 -5.71
C TYR A 49 11.61 6.34 -5.72
N HIS A 50 10.98 6.56 -6.88
CA HIS A 50 9.86 7.49 -6.99
C HIS A 50 8.61 6.99 -6.25
N HIS A 51 8.34 5.69 -6.26
CA HIS A 51 7.26 5.09 -5.45
C HIS A 51 7.58 5.23 -3.96
N TRP A 52 8.82 4.96 -3.56
CA TRP A 52 9.25 5.18 -2.18
C TRP A 52 9.08 6.66 -1.77
N GLN A 53 9.49 7.61 -2.61
CA GLN A 53 9.37 9.04 -2.31
C GLN A 53 7.91 9.50 -2.14
N ASN A 54 6.97 8.88 -2.86
CA ASN A 54 5.55 9.14 -2.70
C ASN A 54 5.02 8.57 -1.37
N LEU A 55 5.35 7.31 -1.08
CA LEU A 55 4.85 6.61 0.10
C LEU A 55 5.53 7.08 1.41
N SER A 56 6.81 7.43 1.39
CA SER A 56 7.57 7.87 2.56
C SER A 56 7.04 9.17 3.16
N ARG A 57 6.46 10.05 2.33
CA ARG A 57 5.76 11.26 2.80
C ARG A 57 4.54 10.95 3.67
N ARG A 58 3.92 9.78 3.49
CA ARG A 58 2.70 9.36 4.20
C ARG A 58 2.99 8.35 5.31
N MET A 59 3.97 7.47 5.12
CA MET A 59 4.24 6.32 5.98
C MET A 59 5.55 6.42 6.80
N GLY A 60 6.40 7.42 6.52
CA GLY A 60 7.66 7.63 7.25
C GLY A 60 8.59 6.42 7.18
N GLU A 61 9.04 5.93 8.33
CA GLU A 61 9.95 4.77 8.45
C GLU A 61 9.32 3.43 8.01
N GLN A 62 8.01 3.37 7.81
CA GLN A 62 7.33 2.17 7.32
C GLN A 62 7.35 2.05 5.78
N ALA A 63 7.90 3.04 5.06
CA ALA A 63 7.95 3.12 3.59
C ALA A 63 9.19 2.50 2.95
#